data_AF-A0A7C5Y6Y2-F1
#
_entry.id   AF-A0A7C5Y6Y2-F1
#
_cell.length_a   1.000
_cell.length_b   1.000
_cell.length_c   1.000
_cell.angle_alpha   90.00
_cell.angle_beta   90.00
_cell.angle_gamma   90.00
#
_symmetry.space_group_name_H-M   'P 1'
#
loop_
_entity.id
_entity.type
_entity.pdbx_description
1 polymer ?
#
loop_
_entity_poly.entity_id
_entity_poly.type
_entity_poly.pdbx_seq_one_letter_code
_entity_poly.pdbx_strand_id
1 'polypeptide(L)'
;SADYFAWENGVAKENKSWIEPKVQRYNYDMWEGISYKIVLNRPTGDRIVDLTFEGKPVDMEGEYEIVLNNYRAGGGGGYSMFAGKPVVKEVLIEMAELMSDYIINNKTIKATQDNNWGAYVEMNYTVQSGETLETIAKKLGVPADDLKRWNNITQVKQGDNVKYYIPYFEYIKLQQKAG
;
A
#
# COMPACT_ATOMS: atom_id res chain seq x y z
N SER A 1 0.58 9.71 -2.30
CA SER A 1 -0.49 9.49 -1.30
C SER A 1 -1.54 8.53 -1.88
N ALA A 2 -2.19 7.73 -1.03
CA ALA A 2 -3.16 6.70 -1.44
C ALA A 2 -4.48 7.27 -2.00
N ASP A 3 -4.69 8.58 -1.87
CA ASP A 3 -5.79 9.34 -2.47
C ASP A 3 -5.66 9.52 -4.00
N TYR A 4 -4.50 9.18 -4.59
CA TYR A 4 -4.30 9.13 -6.04
C TYR A 4 -5.36 8.27 -6.74
N PHE A 5 -5.85 7.23 -6.06
CA PHE A 5 -6.91 6.36 -6.57
C PHE A 5 -8.29 6.91 -6.18
N ALA A 6 -9.17 7.12 -7.15
CA ALA A 6 -10.61 7.20 -6.91
C ALA A 6 -11.22 5.79 -6.97
N TRP A 7 -12.19 5.51 -6.10
CA TRP A 7 -12.95 4.26 -6.11
C TRP A 7 -14.39 4.56 -6.52
N GLU A 8 -14.77 4.16 -7.72
CA GLU A 8 -16.07 4.48 -8.32
C GLU A 8 -16.68 3.22 -8.91
N ASN A 9 -17.90 2.87 -8.47
CA ASN A 9 -18.66 1.73 -9.00
C ASN A 9 -17.84 0.43 -9.04
N GLY A 10 -17.05 0.17 -8.00
CA GLY A 10 -16.21 -1.01 -7.91
C GLY A 10 -14.94 -0.97 -8.75
N VAL A 11 -14.56 0.16 -9.33
CA VAL A 11 -13.37 0.29 -10.20
C VAL A 11 -12.46 1.39 -9.68
N ALA A 12 -11.15 1.11 -9.68
CA ALA A 12 -10.14 2.12 -9.39
C ALA A 12 -9.89 3.01 -10.61
N LYS A 13 -9.89 4.33 -10.40
CA LYS A 13 -9.57 5.34 -11.40
C LYS A 13 -8.52 6.30 -10.87
N GLU A 14 -7.88 7.06 -11.76
CA GLU A 14 -7.08 8.21 -11.34
C GLU A 14 -8.02 9.27 -10.76
N ASN A 15 -7.71 9.78 -9.57
CA ASN A 15 -8.49 10.82 -8.93
C ASN A 15 -8.35 12.14 -9.71
N LYS A 16 -9.48 12.75 -10.08
CA LYS A 16 -9.48 13.98 -10.89
C LYS A 16 -8.66 15.13 -10.29
N SER A 17 -8.60 15.23 -8.96
CA SER A 17 -7.77 16.25 -8.27
C SER A 17 -6.28 16.14 -8.60
N TRP A 18 -5.82 15.01 -9.14
CA TRP A 18 -4.44 14.76 -9.55
C TRP A 18 -4.16 15.10 -11.02
N ILE A 19 -5.20 15.33 -11.83
CA ILE A 19 -5.08 15.61 -13.26
C ILE A 19 -5.72 16.93 -13.69
N GLU A 20 -6.64 17.47 -12.90
CA GLU A 20 -7.40 18.69 -13.20
C GLU A 20 -7.18 19.77 -12.12
N PRO A 21 -7.10 21.06 -12.50
CA PRO A 21 -6.96 21.55 -13.87
C PRO A 21 -5.55 21.31 -14.45
N LYS A 22 -4.60 20.84 -13.63
CA LYS A 22 -3.22 20.58 -14.01
C LYS A 22 -2.78 19.21 -13.49
N VAL A 23 -2.06 18.46 -14.31
CA VAL A 23 -1.49 17.15 -13.97
C VAL A 23 -0.41 17.27 -12.89
N GLN A 24 -0.56 16.47 -11.84
CA GLN A 24 0.27 16.45 -10.62
C GLN A 24 0.73 15.04 -10.22
N ARG A 25 0.82 14.11 -11.19
CA ARG A 25 1.29 12.72 -10.97
C ARG A 25 2.64 12.64 -10.26
N TYR A 26 3.49 13.64 -10.45
CA TYR A 26 4.79 13.74 -9.78
C TYR A 26 4.69 13.87 -8.24
N ASN A 27 3.51 14.07 -7.65
CA ASN A 27 3.27 14.07 -6.20
C ASN A 27 2.95 12.66 -5.64
N TYR A 28 2.81 11.66 -6.52
CA TYR A 28 2.56 10.29 -6.12
C TYR A 28 3.90 9.59 -5.92
N ASP A 29 4.21 9.27 -4.67
CA ASP A 29 5.42 8.55 -4.30
C ASP A 29 5.11 7.06 -4.09
N MET A 30 6.03 6.22 -4.56
CA MET A 30 6.12 4.80 -4.23
C MET A 30 7.26 4.65 -3.21
N TRP A 31 7.00 3.93 -2.12
CA TRP A 31 7.96 3.80 -1.02
C TRP A 31 8.66 2.46 -1.07
N GLU A 32 9.96 2.48 -0.81
CA GLU A 32 10.84 1.31 -0.72
C GLU A 32 11.32 1.14 0.73
N GLY A 33 11.65 -0.08 1.14
CA GLY A 33 12.11 -0.40 2.51
C GLY A 33 10.97 -0.65 3.52
N ILE A 34 9.72 -0.33 3.16
CA ILE A 34 8.51 -0.68 3.90
C ILE A 34 7.61 -1.57 3.05
N SER A 35 6.83 -2.45 3.69
CA SER A 35 5.77 -3.19 3.01
C SER A 35 4.39 -2.71 3.46
N TYR A 36 3.45 -2.56 2.53
CA TYR A 36 2.12 -2.02 2.81
C TYR A 36 1.07 -2.38 1.75
N LYS A 37 -0.20 -2.38 2.12
CA LYS A 37 -1.33 -2.61 1.21
C LYS A 37 -2.18 -1.37 1.10
N ILE A 38 -2.52 -0.96 -0.13
CA ILE A 38 -3.46 0.14 -0.40
C ILE A 38 -4.84 -0.46 -0.65
N VAL A 39 -5.75 -0.31 0.31
CA VAL A 39 -7.13 -0.80 0.24
C VAL A 39 -8.02 0.27 -0.40
N LEU A 40 -8.35 0.07 -1.68
CA LEU A 40 -8.90 1.11 -2.56
C LEU A 40 -10.32 1.55 -2.18
N ASN A 41 -11.14 0.63 -1.69
CA ASN A 41 -12.53 0.87 -1.31
C ASN A 41 -12.72 1.40 0.11
N ARG A 42 -11.63 1.74 0.82
CA ARG A 42 -11.69 2.47 2.09
C ARG A 42 -11.68 3.98 1.88
N PRO A 43 -12.20 4.76 2.84
CA PRO A 43 -12.09 6.22 2.81
C PRO A 43 -10.65 6.69 2.69
N THR A 44 -10.43 7.79 1.96
CA THR A 44 -9.13 8.47 1.92
C THR A 44 -8.66 8.79 3.34
N GLY A 45 -7.39 8.52 3.63
CA GLY A 45 -6.82 8.63 4.98
C GLY A 45 -6.77 7.30 5.74
N ASP A 46 -7.60 6.30 5.38
CA ASP A 46 -7.66 4.99 6.04
C ASP A 46 -7.37 3.81 5.07
N ARG A 47 -6.61 4.08 4.00
CA ARG A 47 -6.35 3.09 2.94
C ARG A 47 -5.13 2.21 3.18
N ILE A 48 -4.21 2.60 4.06
CA ILE A 48 -2.98 1.84 4.27
C ILE A 48 -3.21 0.80 5.36
N VAL A 49 -2.96 -0.47 5.04
CA VAL A 49 -3.01 -1.59 6.01
C VAL A 49 -1.75 -2.44 5.89
N ASP A 50 -1.47 -3.25 6.92
CA ASP A 50 -0.28 -4.11 7.00
C ASP A 50 1.03 -3.36 6.74
N LEU A 51 1.14 -2.12 7.24
CA LEU A 51 2.35 -1.32 7.16
C LEU A 51 3.44 -1.92 8.07
N THR A 52 4.51 -2.41 7.45
CA THR A 52 5.64 -3.03 8.15
C THR A 52 6.98 -2.47 7.69
N PHE A 53 7.92 -2.42 8.62
CA PHE A 53 9.33 -2.09 8.39
C PHE A 53 10.17 -3.24 8.97
N GLU A 54 11.11 -3.78 8.19
CA GLU A 54 11.89 -4.97 8.56
C GLU A 54 11.03 -6.17 9.04
N GLY A 55 9.86 -6.35 8.41
CA GLY A 55 8.92 -7.43 8.72
C GLY A 55 8.13 -7.25 10.02
N LYS A 56 8.29 -6.12 10.72
CA LYS A 56 7.54 -5.79 11.94
C LYS A 56 6.56 -4.65 11.67
N PRO A 57 5.39 -4.61 12.34
CA PRO A 57 4.52 -3.44 12.29
C PRO A 57 5.30 -2.15 12.61
N VAL A 58 5.06 -1.10 11.83
CA VAL A 58 5.64 0.22 12.12
C VAL A 58 5.11 0.70 13.46
N ASP A 59 6.02 1.16 14.31
CA ASP A 59 5.68 1.82 15.57
C ASP A 59 5.33 3.27 15.27
N MET A 60 4.10 3.68 15.57
CA MET A 60 3.61 5.02 15.26
C MET A 60 4.24 6.09 16.15
N GLU A 61 4.89 5.70 17.25
CA GLU A 61 5.65 6.59 18.13
C GLU A 61 7.17 6.49 17.87
N GLY A 62 7.59 5.63 16.94
CA GLY A 62 8.99 5.42 16.59
C GLY A 62 9.59 6.55 15.74
N GLU A 63 10.92 6.63 15.76
CA GLU A 63 11.71 7.50 14.87
C GLU A 63 12.32 6.68 13.73
N TYR A 64 12.22 7.21 12.51
CA TYR A 64 12.70 6.55 11.30
C TYR A 64 13.43 7.54 10.41
N GLU A 65 14.52 7.07 9.79
CA GLU A 65 15.20 7.81 8.74
C GLU A 65 14.55 7.50 7.39
N ILE A 66 14.27 8.55 6.62
CA ILE A 66 13.71 8.44 5.27
C ILE A 66 14.57 9.21 4.29
N VAL A 67 14.58 8.76 3.04
CA VAL A 67 15.29 9.42 1.94
C VAL A 67 14.27 10.11 1.03
N LEU A 68 14.46 11.40 0.80
CA LEU A 68 13.56 12.24 0.02
C LEU A 68 14.36 13.09 -0.98
N ASN A 69 13.75 13.49 -2.09
CA ASN A 69 14.28 14.59 -2.89
C ASN A 69 14.05 15.94 -2.18
N ASN A 70 14.77 16.97 -2.62
CA ASN A 70 14.69 18.33 -2.05
C ASN A 70 13.25 18.89 -2.05
N TYR A 71 12.47 18.67 -3.09
CA TYR A 71 11.08 19.14 -3.17
C TYR A 71 10.20 18.54 -2.06
N ARG A 72 10.33 17.24 -1.74
CA ARG A 72 9.59 16.60 -0.65
C ARG A 72 10.12 16.94 0.74
N ALA A 73 11.44 17.05 0.89
CA ALA A 73 12.04 17.52 2.13
C ALA A 73 11.55 18.94 2.51
N GLY A 74 11.32 19.79 1.51
CA GLY A 74 10.69 21.11 1.69
C GLY A 74 9.16 21.10 1.91
N GLY A 75 8.52 19.92 1.91
CA GLY A 75 7.08 19.77 2.08
C GLY A 75 6.22 19.99 0.83
N GLY A 76 6.85 20.00 -0.36
CA GLY A 76 6.14 20.13 -1.63
C GLY A 76 5.12 19.01 -1.86
N GLY A 77 4.10 19.28 -2.67
CA GLY A 77 3.08 18.28 -3.04
C GLY A 77 2.09 17.95 -1.95
N GLY A 78 2.00 18.77 -0.90
CA GLY A 78 1.13 18.53 0.26
C GLY A 78 1.79 17.72 1.37
N TYR A 79 3.09 17.41 1.27
CA TYR A 79 3.83 16.65 2.27
C TYR A 79 4.45 17.53 3.36
N SER A 80 3.67 18.48 3.89
CA SER A 80 4.15 19.45 4.89
C SER A 80 4.68 18.80 6.17
N MET A 81 4.33 17.54 6.47
CA MET A 81 4.84 16.79 7.60
C MET A 81 6.36 16.58 7.59
N PHE A 82 7.01 16.71 6.43
CA PHE A 82 8.47 16.60 6.29
C PHE A 82 9.20 17.95 6.42
N ALA A 83 8.51 19.06 6.18
CA ALA A 83 9.13 20.37 6.23
C ALA A 83 9.70 20.67 7.63
N GLY A 84 10.96 21.07 7.68
CA GLY A 84 11.64 21.43 8.94
C GLY A 84 12.06 20.25 9.83
N LYS A 85 11.95 19.00 9.35
CA LYS A 85 12.50 17.83 10.06
C LYS A 85 14.04 17.84 10.04
N PRO A 86 14.70 17.23 11.04
CA PRO A 86 16.16 17.16 11.07
C PRO A 86 16.74 16.50 9.82
N VAL A 87 17.78 17.11 9.25
CA VAL A 87 18.51 16.56 8.10
C VAL A 87 19.66 15.71 8.63
N VAL A 88 19.54 14.39 8.53
CA VAL A 88 20.59 13.44 8.91
C VAL A 88 21.76 13.49 7.92
N LYS A 89 21.44 13.56 6.63
CA LYS A 89 22.42 13.63 5.54
C LYS A 89 21.84 14.38 4.35
N GLU A 90 22.64 15.25 3.76
CA GLU A 90 22.34 15.93 2.50
C GLU A 90 23.21 15.36 1.37
N VAL A 91 22.60 15.07 0.23
CA VAL A 91 23.27 14.58 -0.98
C VAL A 91 23.09 15.63 -2.07
N LEU A 92 24.18 16.32 -2.43
CA LEU A 92 24.20 17.43 -3.39
C LEU A 92 24.38 16.97 -4.85
N ILE A 93 24.21 15.68 -5.12
CA ILE A 93 24.34 15.08 -6.44
C ILE A 93 22.96 15.07 -7.09
N GLU A 94 22.89 15.46 -8.35
CA GLU A 94 21.65 15.43 -9.12
C GLU A 94 21.15 13.98 -9.29
N MET A 95 19.83 13.76 -9.23
CA MET A 95 19.26 12.41 -9.33
C MET A 95 19.66 11.70 -10.64
N ALA A 96 19.77 12.45 -11.74
CA ALA A 96 20.20 11.89 -13.03
C ALA A 96 21.66 11.41 -13.00
N GLU A 97 22.53 12.12 -12.27
CA GLU A 97 23.93 11.74 -12.07
C GLU A 97 24.02 10.52 -11.15
N LEU A 98 23.29 10.50 -10.03
CA LEU A 98 23.20 9.33 -9.14
C LEU A 98 22.77 8.06 -9.89
N MET A 99 21.75 8.16 -10.74
CA MET A 99 21.30 7.04 -11.56
C MET A 99 22.36 6.63 -12.60
N SER A 100 23.01 7.61 -13.24
CA SER A 100 24.05 7.35 -14.24
C SER A 100 25.25 6.64 -13.62
N ASP A 101 25.74 7.13 -12.49
CA ASP A 101 26.83 6.52 -11.73
C ASP A 101 26.48 5.10 -11.30
N TYR A 102 25.26 4.89 -10.82
CA TYR A 102 24.78 3.55 -10.46
C TYR A 102 24.83 2.60 -11.66
N ILE A 103 24.33 3.02 -12.82
CA ILE A 103 24.34 2.20 -14.05
C ILE A 103 25.78 1.90 -14.50
N ILE A 104 26.65 2.93 -14.56
CA ILE A 104 28.04 2.80 -15.00
C ILE A 104 28.81 1.83 -14.10
N ASN A 105 28.65 1.95 -12.79
CA ASN A 105 29.39 1.15 -11.81
C ASN A 105 28.88 -0.29 -11.71
N ASN A 106 27.57 -0.52 -11.87
CA ASN A 106 26.98 -1.86 -11.76
C ASN A 106 26.98 -2.65 -13.08
N LYS A 107 27.06 -1.96 -14.24
CA LYS A 107 27.03 -2.48 -15.62
C LYS A 107 25.76 -3.24 -16.01
N THR A 108 25.42 -4.29 -15.26
CA THR A 108 24.22 -5.09 -15.43
C THR A 108 23.31 -4.88 -14.23
N ILE A 109 22.12 -4.34 -14.50
CA ILE A 109 21.09 -4.15 -13.48
C ILE A 109 20.09 -5.30 -13.61
N LYS A 110 20.00 -6.12 -12.56
CA LYS A 110 18.97 -7.14 -12.47
C LYS A 110 17.68 -6.48 -12.01
N ALA A 111 16.66 -6.48 -12.86
CA ALA A 111 15.32 -6.08 -12.45
C ALA A 111 14.78 -7.10 -11.43
N THR A 112 14.51 -6.64 -10.21
CA THR A 112 13.87 -7.40 -9.15
C THR A 112 12.62 -6.67 -8.69
N GLN A 113 11.62 -7.44 -8.28
CA GLN A 113 10.43 -6.94 -7.62
C GLN A 113 10.33 -7.66 -6.28
N ASP A 114 10.25 -6.90 -5.20
CA ASP A 114 10.13 -7.42 -3.83
C ASP A 114 8.67 -7.60 -3.39
N ASN A 115 7.73 -7.05 -4.15
CA ASN A 115 6.29 -7.04 -3.86
C ASN A 115 5.98 -6.41 -2.49
N ASN A 116 6.74 -5.39 -2.12
CA ASN A 116 6.54 -4.67 -0.87
C ASN A 116 5.17 -3.97 -0.79
N TRP A 117 4.60 -3.54 -1.92
CA TRP A 117 3.26 -2.96 -1.92
C TRP A 117 2.34 -3.48 -3.03
N GLY A 118 1.04 -3.26 -2.83
CA GLY A 118 0.03 -3.57 -3.84
C GLY A 118 -1.31 -2.88 -3.58
N ALA A 119 -2.17 -2.87 -4.60
CA ALA A 119 -3.53 -2.39 -4.50
C ALA A 119 -4.49 -3.55 -4.20
N TYR A 120 -5.34 -3.36 -3.19
CA TYR A 120 -6.24 -4.36 -2.63
C TYR A 120 -7.66 -3.82 -2.51
N VAL A 121 -8.61 -4.73 -2.32
CA VAL A 121 -10.01 -4.42 -2.04
C VAL A 121 -10.44 -5.15 -0.77
N GLU A 122 -11.08 -4.43 0.15
CA GLU A 122 -11.72 -5.01 1.32
C GLU A 122 -13.01 -5.72 0.93
N MET A 123 -13.10 -6.97 1.34
CA MET A 123 -14.24 -7.85 1.14
C MET A 123 -14.72 -8.36 2.50
N ASN A 124 -15.97 -8.83 2.55
CA ASN A 124 -16.54 -9.45 3.73
C ASN A 124 -17.02 -10.87 3.39
N TYR A 125 -16.81 -11.78 4.32
CA TYR A 125 -17.24 -13.16 4.22
C TYR A 125 -18.09 -13.54 5.43
N THR A 126 -19.31 -14.01 5.20
CA THR A 126 -20.18 -14.51 6.26
C THR A 126 -19.85 -15.98 6.55
N VAL A 127 -19.49 -16.28 7.79
CA VAL A 127 -19.07 -17.60 8.25
C VAL A 127 -20.22 -18.59 8.14
N GLN A 128 -19.97 -19.73 7.50
CA GLN A 128 -20.93 -20.83 7.34
C GLN A 128 -20.82 -21.84 8.48
N SER A 129 -21.84 -22.69 8.63
CA SER A 129 -21.86 -23.71 9.67
C SER A 129 -20.67 -24.67 9.55
N GLY A 130 -19.96 -24.88 10.66
CA GLY A 130 -18.81 -25.78 10.74
C GLY A 130 -17.48 -25.22 10.22
N GLU A 131 -17.43 -23.96 9.77
CA GLU A 131 -16.17 -23.35 9.30
C GLU A 131 -15.29 -22.85 10.46
N THR A 132 -13.97 -22.96 10.27
CA THR A 132 -12.95 -22.32 11.10
C THR A 132 -12.22 -21.25 10.31
N LEU A 133 -11.40 -20.43 10.98
CA LEU A 133 -10.55 -19.44 10.31
C LEU A 133 -9.61 -20.08 9.29
N GLU A 134 -9.09 -21.27 9.58
CA GLU A 134 -8.21 -22.03 8.70
C GLU A 134 -8.92 -22.50 7.43
N THR A 135 -10.16 -23.00 7.55
CA THR A 135 -10.93 -23.43 6.38
C THR A 135 -11.36 -22.24 5.51
N ILE A 136 -11.73 -21.12 6.15
CA ILE A 136 -12.10 -19.87 5.46
C ILE A 136 -10.87 -19.28 4.76
N ALA A 137 -9.73 -19.18 5.45
CA ALA A 137 -8.46 -18.71 4.89
C ALA A 137 -8.08 -19.48 3.63
N LYS A 138 -8.13 -20.82 3.69
CA LYS A 138 -7.86 -21.68 2.54
C LYS A 138 -8.83 -21.43 1.38
N LYS A 139 -10.12 -21.27 1.67
CA LYS A 139 -11.17 -21.00 0.68
C LYS A 139 -10.99 -19.64 -0.01
N LEU A 140 -10.58 -18.63 0.75
CA LEU A 140 -10.39 -17.26 0.27
C LEU A 140 -8.99 -17.03 -0.34
N GLY A 141 -8.07 -17.98 -0.19
CA GLY A 141 -6.69 -17.84 -0.68
C GLY A 141 -5.87 -16.81 0.10
N VAL A 142 -6.18 -16.61 1.38
CA VAL A 142 -5.48 -15.66 2.26
C VAL A 142 -4.87 -16.40 3.46
N PRO A 143 -3.77 -15.93 4.06
CA PRO A 143 -3.24 -16.52 5.28
C PRO A 143 -4.24 -16.45 6.45
N ALA A 144 -4.32 -17.52 7.25
CA ALA A 144 -5.21 -17.53 8.43
C ALA A 144 -4.80 -16.49 9.48
N ASP A 145 -3.49 -16.25 9.63
CA ASP A 145 -2.97 -15.24 10.55
C ASP A 145 -3.31 -13.81 10.09
N ASP A 146 -3.42 -13.59 8.78
CA ASP A 146 -3.91 -12.33 8.22
C ASP A 146 -5.40 -12.13 8.56
N LEU A 147 -6.25 -13.15 8.39
CA LEU A 147 -7.66 -13.07 8.81
C LEU A 147 -7.80 -12.78 10.31
N LYS A 148 -7.02 -13.45 11.15
CA LYS A 148 -6.99 -13.22 12.60
C LYS A 148 -6.63 -11.77 12.91
N ARG A 149 -5.54 -11.27 12.32
CA ARG A 149 -5.03 -9.91 12.53
C ARG A 149 -6.00 -8.83 12.05
N TRP A 150 -6.54 -8.94 10.84
CA TRP A 150 -7.44 -7.92 10.27
C TRP A 150 -8.78 -7.78 10.99
N ASN A 151 -9.21 -8.83 11.69
CA ASN A 151 -10.48 -8.87 12.39
C ASN A 151 -10.32 -8.82 13.91
N ASN A 152 -9.09 -8.90 14.43
CA ASN A 152 -8.81 -9.02 15.86
C ASN A 152 -9.57 -10.20 16.51
N ILE A 153 -9.51 -11.37 15.89
CA ILE A 153 -10.21 -12.60 16.32
C ILE A 153 -9.27 -13.80 16.33
N THR A 154 -9.58 -14.79 17.17
CA THR A 154 -8.88 -16.09 17.23
C THR A 154 -9.76 -17.27 16.82
N GLN A 155 -11.08 -17.07 16.79
CA GLN A 155 -12.09 -18.06 16.42
C GLN A 155 -13.28 -17.35 15.77
N VAL A 156 -14.15 -18.14 15.13
CA VAL A 156 -15.37 -17.67 14.48
C VAL A 156 -16.56 -18.54 14.84
N LYS A 157 -17.76 -17.99 14.71
CA LYS A 157 -19.04 -18.68 14.80
C LYS A 157 -19.81 -18.46 13.49
N GLN A 158 -20.72 -19.38 13.20
CA GLN A 158 -21.64 -19.21 12.08
C GLN A 158 -22.36 -17.86 12.16
N GLY A 159 -22.41 -17.16 11.03
CA GLY A 159 -23.02 -15.84 10.92
C GLY A 159 -22.08 -14.67 11.22
N ASP A 160 -20.89 -14.91 11.76
CA ASP A 160 -19.87 -13.85 11.90
C ASP A 160 -19.49 -13.30 10.52
N ASN A 161 -19.16 -12.02 10.46
CA ASN A 161 -18.60 -11.41 9.25
C ASN A 161 -17.09 -11.23 9.42
N VAL A 162 -16.34 -11.89 8.54
CA VAL A 162 -14.88 -11.83 8.51
C VAL A 162 -14.45 -10.96 7.34
N LYS A 163 -13.77 -9.86 7.66
CA LYS A 163 -13.09 -8.98 6.72
C LYS A 163 -11.86 -9.64 6.14
N TYR A 164 -11.63 -9.45 4.85
CA TYR A 164 -10.40 -9.89 4.19
C TYR A 164 -10.02 -8.96 3.03
N TYR A 165 -8.76 -8.96 2.64
CA TYR A 165 -8.29 -8.19 1.49
C TYR A 165 -7.86 -9.11 0.36
N ILE A 166 -8.25 -8.77 -0.86
CA ILE A 166 -7.79 -9.45 -2.08
C ILE A 166 -7.09 -8.46 -3.02
N PRO A 167 -6.09 -8.90 -3.80
CA PRO A 167 -5.49 -8.05 -4.82
C PRO A 167 -6.55 -7.52 -5.78
N TYR A 168 -6.43 -6.25 -6.18
CA TYR A 168 -7.42 -5.58 -7.03
C TYR A 168 -7.69 -6.34 -8.34
N PHE A 169 -6.66 -6.91 -8.96
CA PHE A 169 -6.86 -7.69 -10.19
C PHE A 169 -7.61 -9.00 -9.97
N GLU A 170 -7.51 -9.62 -8.79
CA GLU A 170 -8.35 -10.77 -8.44
C GLU A 170 -9.80 -10.34 -8.21
N TYR A 171 -10.01 -9.19 -7.55
CA TYR A 171 -11.34 -8.59 -7.41
C TYR A 171 -12.01 -8.36 -8.78
N ILE A 172 -11.29 -7.79 -9.76
CA ILE A 172 -11.84 -7.55 -11.10
C ILE A 172 -12.22 -8.85 -11.81
N LYS A 173 -11.39 -9.91 -11.69
CA LYS A 173 -11.72 -11.22 -12.25
C LYS A 173 -12.99 -11.82 -11.63
N LEU A 174 -13.24 -11.59 -10.33
CA LEU A 174 -14.46 -12.05 -9.67
C LEU A 174 -15.70 -11.31 -10.19
N GLN A 175 -15.62 -9.99 -10.38
CA GLN A 175 -16.74 -9.20 -10.92
C GLN A 175 -17.13 -9.64 -12.33
N GLN A 176 -16.15 -9.97 -13.18
CA GLN A 176 -16.40 -10.43 -14.56
C GLN A 176 -17.06 -11.82 -14.64
N LYS A 177 -16.91 -12.67 -13.62
CA LYS A 177 -17.55 -13.99 -13.57
C LYS A 177 -19.00 -13.94 -13.05
N ALA A 178 -19.37 -12.84 -12.40
CA ALA A 178 -20.67 -12.68 -11.76
C ALA A 178 -21.71 -11.97 -12.65
N GLY A 179 -21.28 -11.37 -13.77
CA GLY A 179 -22.15 -10.79 -14.80
C GLY A 179 -22.22 -11.68 -16.03
#